data_AF-A0A957SKM9-F1
#
_entry.id   AF-A0A957SKM9-F1
#
_cell.length_a   1.000
_cell.length_b   1.000
_cell.length_c   1.000
_cell.angle_alpha   90.00
_cell.angle_beta   90.00
_cell.angle_gamma   90.00
#
_symmetry.space_group_name_H-M   'P 1'
#
loop_
_entity.id
_entity.type
_entity.pdbx_description
1 polymer ?
#
loop_
_entity_poly.entity_id
_entity_poly.type
_entity_poly.pdbx_seq_one_letter_code
_entity_poly.pdbx_strand_id
1 'polypeptide(L)'
;LFAVMAMVLAGCVQPEPIAPADAGGDAAASSDSAASSGSAATGNEVPGGVYTTVSSADASILNPILWSDSASSGVGRFLFPVLIGADPFTGETVP
;
A
#
# COMPACT_ATOMS: atom_id res chain seq x y z
N LEU A 1 9.25 -37.17 7.66
CA LEU A 1 9.36 -35.84 8.30
C LEU A 1 10.62 -35.09 7.89
N PHE A 2 11.81 -35.70 7.90
CA PHE A 2 13.05 -35.05 7.44
C PHE A 2 13.09 -34.67 5.94
N ALA A 3 12.35 -35.39 5.09
CA ALA A 3 12.33 -35.14 3.64
C ALA A 3 11.54 -33.89 3.21
N VAL A 4 10.63 -33.38 4.04
CA VAL A 4 9.82 -32.18 3.72
C VAL A 4 10.58 -30.89 4.04
N MET A 5 11.55 -30.96 4.95
CA MET A 5 12.33 -29.80 5.40
C MET A 5 13.46 -29.41 4.43
N ALA A 6 13.86 -30.31 3.51
CA ALA A 6 14.88 -30.04 2.49
C ALA A 6 14.33 -29.25 1.28
N MET A 7 13.01 -29.29 1.02
CA MET A 7 12.41 -28.61 -0.13
C MET A 7 12.24 -27.09 0.09
N VAL A 8 12.32 -26.63 1.34
CA VAL A 8 12.16 -25.22 1.71
C VAL A 8 13.44 -24.40 1.48
N LEU A 9 14.62 -25.06 1.41
CA LEU A 9 15.91 -24.39 1.23
C LEU A 9 16.38 -24.32 -0.23
N ALA A 10 15.74 -25.05 -1.14
CA ALA A 10 16.04 -25.01 -2.59
C ALA A 10 15.19 -23.97 -3.36
N GLY A 11 14.22 -23.34 -2.69
CA GLY A 11 13.36 -22.29 -3.28
C GLY A 11 13.96 -20.89 -3.25
N CYS A 12 15.13 -20.70 -2.63
CA CYS A 12 15.85 -19.42 -2.58
C CYS A 12 16.83 -19.25 -3.76
N VAL A 13 16.48 -19.71 -4.95
CA VAL A 13 17.12 -19.23 -6.20
C VAL A 13 16.59 -17.82 -6.43
N GLN A 14 17.33 -16.83 -5.93
CA GLN A 14 17.13 -15.45 -6.33
C GLN A 14 17.55 -15.33 -7.80
N PRO A 15 16.73 -14.72 -8.67
CA PRO A 15 17.16 -14.43 -10.04
C PRO A 15 18.33 -13.44 -9.96
N GLU A 16 19.50 -13.83 -10.48
CA GLU A 16 20.58 -12.87 -10.68
C GLU A 16 20.08 -11.77 -11.63
N PRO A 17 20.26 -10.49 -11.27
CA PRO A 17 19.97 -9.40 -12.19
C PRO A 17 20.92 -9.50 -13.38
N ILE A 18 20.40 -9.76 -14.58
CA ILE A 18 21.11 -9.48 -15.82
C ILE A 18 21.24 -7.96 -15.91
N ALA A 19 22.36 -7.41 -15.47
CA ALA A 19 22.75 -6.05 -15.75
C ALA A 19 23.08 -5.95 -17.25
N PRO A 20 22.44 -5.07 -18.02
CA PRO A 20 22.91 -4.74 -19.37
C PRO A 20 24.27 -4.06 -19.25
N ALA A 21 25.24 -4.49 -20.04
CA ALA A 21 26.49 -3.78 -20.20
C ALA A 21 26.20 -2.39 -20.77
N ASP A 22 26.60 -1.34 -20.04
CA ASP A 22 26.58 0.04 -20.50
C ASP A 22 27.29 0.19 -21.85
N ALA A 23 26.53 0.55 -22.88
CA ALA A 23 27.04 1.18 -24.09
C ALA A 23 25.92 1.98 -24.80
N GLY A 24 25.68 3.19 -24.30
CA GLY A 24 25.34 4.38 -25.09
C GLY A 24 24.01 4.41 -25.86
N GLY A 25 23.10 5.30 -25.44
CA GLY A 25 22.00 5.79 -26.27
C GLY A 25 20.82 6.30 -25.45
N ASP A 26 20.56 7.61 -25.55
CA ASP A 26 19.52 8.38 -24.88
C ASP A 26 18.10 7.79 -24.80
N ALA A 27 17.39 8.30 -23.78
CA ALA A 27 15.94 8.30 -23.55
C ALA A 27 15.32 7.11 -22.80
N ALA A 28 15.23 7.22 -21.47
CA ALA A 28 13.96 7.42 -20.77
C ALA A 28 14.19 7.52 -19.26
N ALA A 29 13.56 8.52 -18.64
CA ALA A 29 13.66 8.91 -17.24
C ALA A 29 13.73 7.73 -16.24
N SER A 30 14.83 7.70 -15.50
CA SER A 30 14.87 7.10 -14.17
C SER A 30 13.92 7.89 -13.27
N SER A 31 12.68 7.44 -13.15
CA SER A 31 11.91 7.71 -11.93
C SER A 31 12.44 6.76 -10.87
N ASP A 32 13.57 7.17 -10.31
CA ASP A 32 14.08 6.68 -9.03
C ASP A 32 12.87 6.56 -8.11
N SER A 33 12.49 5.33 -7.75
CA SER A 33 11.51 5.10 -6.70
C SER A 33 12.21 5.54 -5.44
N ALA A 34 12.08 6.84 -5.14
CA ALA A 34 12.58 7.45 -3.94
C ALA A 34 11.93 6.70 -2.77
N ALA A 35 12.67 5.74 -2.23
CA ALA A 35 12.69 5.49 -0.81
C ALA A 35 13.23 6.77 -0.15
N SER A 36 12.44 7.84 -0.20
CA SER A 36 12.58 8.93 0.74
C SER A 36 12.15 8.30 2.05
N SER A 37 13.12 7.78 2.79
CA SER A 37 13.07 7.78 4.24
C SER A 37 13.02 9.25 4.66
N GLY A 38 11.89 9.89 4.40
CA GLY A 38 11.55 11.18 4.93
C GLY A 38 11.53 10.98 6.41
N SER A 39 12.60 11.42 7.08
CA SER A 39 12.60 11.65 8.51
C SER A 39 11.27 12.29 8.83
N ALA A 40 10.36 11.53 9.46
CA ALA A 40 9.08 12.04 9.89
C ALA A 40 9.42 13.21 10.80
N ALA A 41 9.28 14.43 10.30
CA ALA A 41 9.42 15.63 11.09
C ALA A 41 8.22 15.59 12.04
N THR A 42 8.39 14.89 13.16
CA THR A 42 7.40 14.78 14.22
C THR A 42 7.06 16.19 14.67
N GLY A 43 5.91 16.69 14.21
CA GLY A 43 5.32 17.96 14.66
C GLY A 43 5.03 18.99 13.58
N ASN A 44 5.54 18.87 12.36
CA ASN A 44 5.21 19.83 11.29
C ASN A 44 4.27 19.22 10.25
N GLU A 45 3.13 19.86 10.04
CA GLU A 45 2.17 19.52 8.99
C GLU A 45 2.83 19.67 7.62
N VAL A 46 2.82 18.59 6.82
CA VAL A 46 3.31 18.62 5.44
C VAL A 46 2.10 18.78 4.52
N PRO A 47 2.01 19.86 3.72
CA PRO A 47 0.89 20.05 2.82
C PRO A 47 0.98 19.09 1.62
N GLY A 48 -0.09 18.33 1.42
CA GLY A 48 -0.19 17.38 0.31
C GLY A 48 0.57 16.07 0.53
N GLY A 49 0.50 15.19 -0.47
CA GLY A 49 1.12 13.86 -0.44
C GLY A 49 0.28 12.81 -1.16
N VAL A 50 0.87 11.65 -1.37
CA VAL A 50 0.17 10.47 -1.88
C VAL A 50 0.15 9.42 -0.77
N TYR A 51 -1.05 8.96 -0.43
CA TYR A 51 -1.24 7.82 0.45
C TYR A 51 -1.61 6.60 -0.39
N THR A 52 -0.85 5.51 -0.24
CA THR A 52 -1.12 4.25 -0.90
C THR A 52 -1.25 3.15 0.14
N THR A 53 -2.32 2.38 0.05
CA THR A 53 -2.60 1.23 0.92
C THR A 53 -2.95 0.01 0.07
N VAL A 54 -2.68 -1.18 0.61
CA VAL A 54 -2.94 -2.46 -0.05
C VAL A 54 -3.98 -3.21 0.76
N SER A 55 -4.98 -3.77 0.07
CA SER A 55 -6.01 -4.65 0.65
C SER A 55 -5.89 -6.04 0.05
N SER A 56 -6.21 -7.07 0.82
CA SER A 56 -6.25 -8.47 0.34
C SER A 56 -7.51 -8.78 -0.48
N ALA A 57 -8.53 -7.91 -0.42
CA ALA A 57 -9.80 -8.07 -1.12
C ALA A 57 -10.21 -6.75 -1.76
N ASP A 58 -10.85 -6.85 -2.94
CA ASP A 58 -11.39 -5.71 -3.69
C ASP A 58 -12.79 -5.31 -3.18
N ALA A 59 -13.17 -4.07 -3.42
CA ALA A 59 -14.49 -3.56 -3.08
C ALA A 59 -15.54 -4.14 -4.03
N SER A 60 -16.51 -4.87 -3.49
CA SER A 60 -17.54 -5.54 -4.29
C SER A 60 -18.62 -4.58 -4.80
N ILE A 61 -18.93 -3.56 -4.02
CA ILE A 61 -20.02 -2.61 -4.25
C ILE A 61 -19.54 -1.23 -3.81
N LEU A 62 -19.91 -0.16 -4.53
CA LEU A 62 -19.61 1.24 -4.15
C LEU A 62 -20.85 2.04 -3.73
N ASN A 63 -22.03 1.42 -3.72
CA ASN A 63 -23.24 2.01 -3.18
C ASN A 63 -23.29 1.81 -1.65
N PRO A 64 -23.22 2.89 -0.84
CA PRO A 64 -23.19 2.80 0.62
C PRO A 64 -24.36 2.05 1.26
N ILE A 65 -25.53 2.08 0.62
CA ILE A 65 -26.74 1.44 1.15
C ILE A 65 -26.69 -0.09 1.00
N LEU A 66 -25.83 -0.59 0.11
CA LEU A 66 -25.76 -2.00 -0.27
C LEU A 66 -24.46 -2.67 0.19
N TRP A 67 -23.56 -1.97 0.88
CA TRP A 67 -22.33 -2.56 1.42
C TRP A 67 -22.63 -3.54 2.53
N SER A 68 -21.90 -4.65 2.53
CA SER A 68 -21.93 -5.63 3.62
C SER A 68 -20.53 -6.14 3.99
N ASP A 69 -19.48 -5.65 3.34
CA ASP A 69 -18.10 -6.08 3.52
C ASP A 69 -17.16 -4.92 3.90
N SER A 70 -16.01 -5.28 4.47
CA SER A 70 -15.01 -4.34 4.97
C SER A 70 -14.23 -3.63 3.87
N ALA A 71 -14.03 -4.25 2.70
CA ALA A 71 -13.30 -3.63 1.60
C ALA A 71 -14.12 -2.49 0.98
N SER A 72 -15.41 -2.74 0.75
CA SER A 72 -16.36 -1.74 0.23
C SER A 72 -16.54 -0.57 1.21
N SER A 73 -16.72 -0.85 2.51
CA SER A 73 -16.83 0.22 3.52
C SER A 73 -15.52 0.98 3.72
N GLY A 74 -14.36 0.33 3.60
CA GLY A 74 -13.04 0.96 3.68
C GLY A 74 -12.83 2.03 2.60
N VAL A 75 -13.13 1.70 1.33
CA VAL A 75 -13.08 2.67 0.23
C VAL A 75 -14.18 3.72 0.38
N GLY A 76 -15.37 3.29 0.79
CA GLY A 76 -16.55 4.13 1.00
C GLY A 76 -16.31 5.32 1.92
N ARG A 77 -15.53 5.15 2.99
CA ARG A 77 -15.20 6.23 3.94
C ARG A 77 -14.44 7.40 3.31
N PHE A 78 -13.72 7.18 2.21
CA PHE A 78 -13.02 8.25 1.50
C PHE A 78 -13.91 8.98 0.48
N LEU A 79 -14.96 8.32 0.00
CA LEU A 79 -15.83 8.83 -1.06
C LEU A 79 -17.08 9.53 -0.52
N PHE A 80 -17.62 9.03 0.60
CA PHE A 80 -18.90 9.47 1.13
C PHE A 80 -18.73 9.98 2.57
N PRO A 81 -18.87 11.29 2.81
CA PRO A 81 -18.83 11.82 4.17
C PRO A 81 -20.01 11.29 4.98
N VAL A 82 -19.77 11.08 6.26
CA VAL A 82 -20.78 10.63 7.22
C VAL A 82 -21.14 11.78 8.16
N LEU A 83 -22.36 11.77 8.69
CA LEU A 83 -22.81 12.76 9.69
C LEU A 83 -22.26 12.49 11.10
N ILE A 84 -21.75 11.28 11.32
CA ILE A 84 -21.16 10.80 12.56
C ILE A 84 -20.05 9.82 12.17
N GLY A 85 -18.82 10.15 12.52
CA GLY A 85 -17.64 9.32 12.37
C GLY A 85 -17.16 8.70 13.69
N ALA A 86 -16.05 7.99 13.60
CA ALA A 86 -15.30 7.49 14.76
C ALA A 86 -13.84 7.90 14.61
N ASP A 87 -13.26 8.46 15.67
CA ASP A 87 -11.83 8.76 15.73
C ASP A 87 -11.03 7.46 15.59
N PRO A 88 -10.13 7.34 14.60
CA PRO A 88 -9.35 6.12 14.39
C PRO A 88 -8.40 5.78 15.54
N PHE A 89 -8.06 6.72 16.43
CA PHE A 89 -7.14 6.50 17.53
C PHE A 89 -7.85 6.16 18.85
N THR A 90 -8.89 6.91 19.18
CA THR A 90 -9.62 6.75 20.46
C THR A 90 -10.87 5.89 20.33
N GLY A 91 -11.43 5.77 19.12
CA GLY A 91 -12.74 5.14 18.89
C GLY A 91 -13.91 5.99 19.35
N GLU A 92 -13.69 7.22 19.82
CA GLU A 92 -14.76 8.13 20.22
C GLU A 92 -15.60 8.54 19.00
N THR A 93 -16.90 8.65 19.23
CA THR A 93 -17.85 9.12 18.22
C THR A 93 -17.68 10.61 18.01
N VAL A 94 -17.39 11.01 16.77
CA VAL A 94 -17.22 12.42 16.37
C VAL A 94 -18.30 12.81 15.36
N PRO A 95 -18.81 14.05 15.37
CA PRO A 95 -19.70 14.54 14.33
C PRO A 95 -19.00 14.64 12.96
#